data_AF-A0A917TVB7-F1
#
_entry.id   AF-A0A917TVB7-F1
#
_cell.length_a   1.000
_cell.length_b   1.000
_cell.length_c   1.000
_cell.angle_alpha   90.00
_cell.angle_beta   90.00
_cell.angle_gamma   90.00
#
_symmetry.space_group_name_H-M   'P 1'
#
loop_
_entity.id
_entity.type
_entity.pdbx_description
1 polymer ?
#
loop_
_entity_poly.entity_id
_entity_poly.type
_entity_poly.pdbx_seq_one_letter_code
_entity_poly.pdbx_strand_id
1 'polypeptide(L)'
;MKKIVITMLTAILFISLFSSVGFAHHNGTNATYPKYVNYRSDLNNLDFKVWIFDEATSNWSLQILKGSDQLTTGLYVREHASWSSNNKKLYTNYVITSTRFLEAFTKMRNEKGPITVLSGMRDPYHNRSIGSSAALYSQHQSGMAIDPRVPSGSEGSWAWRAEEVWGFTYAYTKSGAIHADTRTTSGGFPTLYSGAKNPYVFTLEMALHYHGYSPYKSGYYGSGDVSDAENFQSDHGLYSDGIVGSNTWRELMEGDYHTPW
;
A
#
# COMPACT_ATOMS: atom_id res chain seq x y z
N MET A 1 -23.04 -42.10 12.64
CA MET A 1 -21.91 -41.22 13.01
C MET A 1 -21.89 -40.08 11.99
N LYS A 2 -22.48 -38.93 12.34
CA LYS A 2 -22.61 -37.77 11.44
C LYS A 2 -21.70 -36.65 11.93
N LYS A 3 -20.99 -36.07 10.96
CA LYS A 3 -19.95 -35.05 11.09
C LYS A 3 -20.48 -33.80 11.80
N ILE A 4 -19.69 -33.31 12.77
CA ILE A 4 -19.86 -31.99 13.37
C ILE A 4 -19.27 -30.97 12.39
N VAL A 5 -20.13 -30.13 11.83
CA VAL A 5 -19.73 -28.94 11.07
C VAL A 5 -19.79 -27.77 12.05
N ILE A 6 -18.63 -27.20 12.39
CA ILE A 6 -18.53 -25.95 13.14
C ILE A 6 -18.57 -24.82 12.12
N THR A 7 -19.71 -24.17 12.01
CA THR A 7 -19.86 -22.93 11.26
C THR A 7 -19.48 -21.76 12.17
N MET A 8 -18.33 -21.14 11.95
CA MET A 8 -18.02 -19.82 12.53
C MET A 8 -18.52 -18.74 11.56
N LEU A 9 -19.70 -18.17 11.83
CA LEU A 9 -20.04 -16.83 11.35
C LEU A 9 -19.67 -15.84 12.45
N THR A 10 -18.68 -14.99 12.19
CA THR A 10 -18.59 -13.69 12.85
C THR A 10 -18.99 -12.65 11.82
N ALA A 11 -20.19 -12.11 12.00
CA ALA A 11 -20.74 -11.03 11.20
C ALA A 11 -20.00 -9.72 11.56
N ILE A 12 -19.30 -9.13 10.59
CA ILE A 12 -18.82 -7.75 10.68
C ILE A 12 -19.97 -6.87 10.23
N LEU A 13 -20.54 -6.11 11.16
CA LEU A 13 -21.63 -5.17 10.95
C LEU A 13 -21.11 -3.97 10.15
N PHE A 14 -21.49 -3.88 8.86
CA PHE A 14 -21.31 -2.67 8.06
C PHE A 14 -22.37 -1.64 8.46
N ILE A 15 -21.94 -0.55 9.09
CA ILE A 15 -22.77 0.66 9.23
C ILE A 15 -22.42 1.57 8.05
N SER A 16 -23.31 1.61 7.05
CA SER A 16 -23.30 2.63 6.01
C SER A 16 -24.06 3.85 6.51
N LEU A 17 -23.35 4.97 6.66
CA LEU A 17 -23.94 6.30 6.82
C LEU A 17 -23.36 7.20 5.75
N PHE A 18 -23.99 7.20 4.58
CA PHE A 18 -23.90 8.32 3.65
C PHE A 18 -24.84 9.41 4.16
N SER A 19 -24.28 10.53 4.59
CA SER A 19 -25.01 11.80 4.63
C SER A 19 -24.24 12.81 3.80
N SER A 20 -24.94 13.37 2.83
CA SER A 20 -24.51 14.46 1.97
C SER A 20 -24.22 15.70 2.81
N VAL A 21 -23.02 16.24 2.71
CA VAL A 21 -22.70 17.57 3.21
C VAL A 21 -22.10 18.37 2.06
N GLY A 22 -22.71 19.52 1.79
CA GLY A 22 -22.37 20.41 0.68
C GLY A 22 -20.92 20.89 0.75
N PHE A 23 -20.29 20.95 -0.42
CA PHE A 23 -18.95 21.49 -0.59
C PHE A 23 -18.97 23.01 -0.37
N ALA A 24 -18.57 23.44 0.83
CA ALA A 24 -18.01 24.75 1.04
C ALA A 24 -16.52 24.70 0.69
N HIS A 25 -16.12 25.58 -0.22
CA HIS A 25 -14.74 25.78 -0.64
C HIS A 25 -13.91 26.27 0.56
N HIS A 26 -13.21 25.36 1.24
CA HIS A 26 -12.30 25.72 2.32
C HIS A 26 -10.85 25.65 1.81
N ASN A 27 -10.31 26.84 1.54
CA ASN A 27 -8.88 27.04 1.35
C ASN A 27 -8.11 26.47 2.55
N GLY A 28 -7.05 25.72 2.25
CA GLY A 28 -5.90 25.47 3.12
C GLY A 28 -6.18 24.77 4.45
N THR A 29 -6.01 23.45 4.47
CA THR A 29 -5.29 22.82 5.59
C THR A 29 -4.24 21.88 5.02
N ASN A 30 -2.98 22.24 5.26
CA ASN A 30 -1.82 21.43 4.97
C ASN A 30 -2.06 20.00 5.49
N ALA A 31 -2.03 19.00 4.59
CA ALA A 31 -1.82 17.63 4.99
C ALA A 31 -0.38 17.54 5.53
N THR A 32 -0.17 17.97 6.78
CA THR A 32 1.12 17.88 7.45
C THR A 32 1.45 16.41 7.60
N TYR A 33 2.36 15.94 6.74
CA TYR A 33 3.12 14.74 6.99
C TYR A 33 3.68 14.76 8.42
N PRO A 34 3.75 13.62 9.11
CA PRO A 34 4.25 13.59 10.47
C PRO A 34 5.70 14.10 10.50
N LYS A 35 5.98 15.11 11.33
CA LYS A 35 7.35 15.51 11.70
C LYS A 35 8.14 14.26 12.06
N TYR A 36 9.40 14.19 11.61
CA TYR A 36 10.36 13.11 11.88
C TYR A 36 10.12 12.43 13.23
N VAL A 37 9.52 11.24 13.19
CA VAL A 37 9.43 10.39 14.36
C VAL A 37 10.79 9.72 14.51
N ASN A 38 11.49 10.02 15.60
CA ASN A 38 12.92 9.66 15.73
C ASN A 38 13.14 8.22 16.22
N TYR A 39 12.12 7.57 16.82
CA TYR A 39 12.27 6.25 17.43
C TYR A 39 11.12 5.28 17.14
N ARG A 40 11.45 3.98 17.06
CA ARG A 40 10.49 2.88 16.84
C ARG A 40 9.46 2.74 17.97
N SER A 41 9.79 3.18 19.19
CA SER A 41 8.85 3.23 20.32
C SER A 41 7.71 4.22 20.09
N ASP A 42 8.01 5.34 19.43
CA ASP A 42 7.03 6.40 19.16
C ASP A 42 6.01 5.93 18.13
N LEU A 43 6.42 5.03 17.22
CA LEU A 43 5.52 4.41 16.26
C LEU A 43 4.40 3.62 16.91
N ASN A 44 4.65 2.98 18.06
CA ASN A 44 3.63 2.16 18.71
C ASN A 44 2.38 2.99 19.04
N ASN A 45 2.54 4.26 19.41
CA ASN A 45 1.45 5.12 19.86
C ASN A 45 0.95 6.09 18.77
N LEU A 46 1.60 6.13 17.61
CA LEU A 46 1.21 6.98 16.49
C LEU A 46 -0.08 6.48 15.84
N ASP A 47 -0.96 7.41 15.48
CA ASP A 47 -2.16 7.11 14.69
C ASP A 47 -1.82 6.97 13.21
N PHE A 48 -2.21 5.83 12.66
CA PHE A 48 -2.14 5.51 11.24
C PHE A 48 -3.53 5.51 10.62
N LYS A 49 -3.63 6.11 9.43
CA LYS A 49 -4.79 5.97 8.55
C LYS A 49 -4.60 4.70 7.73
N VAL A 50 -5.24 3.61 8.17
CA VAL A 50 -5.13 2.30 7.54
C VAL A 50 -6.28 2.10 6.57
N TRP A 51 -5.95 2.07 5.29
CA TRP A 51 -6.85 1.80 4.18
C TRP A 51 -6.72 0.33 3.76
N ILE A 52 -7.80 -0.43 3.88
CA ILE A 52 -7.85 -1.84 3.50
C ILE A 52 -8.81 -1.98 2.32
N PHE A 53 -8.27 -2.40 1.17
CA PHE A 53 -9.05 -2.74 0.00
C PHE A 53 -9.58 -4.16 0.11
N ASP A 54 -10.91 -4.28 0.13
CA ASP A 54 -11.57 -5.57 0.00
C ASP A 54 -11.68 -5.95 -1.48
N GLU A 55 -10.84 -6.88 -1.91
CA GLU A 55 -10.81 -7.34 -3.29
C GLU A 55 -12.10 -8.05 -3.72
N ALA A 56 -12.87 -8.63 -2.78
CA ALA A 56 -14.11 -9.32 -3.10
C ALA A 56 -15.25 -8.34 -3.39
N THR A 57 -15.28 -7.20 -2.69
CA THR A 57 -16.34 -6.20 -2.83
C THR A 57 -15.93 -4.95 -3.60
N SER A 58 -14.64 -4.81 -3.93
CA SER A 58 -14.05 -3.64 -4.57
C SER A 58 -14.28 -2.33 -3.78
N ASN A 59 -14.32 -2.44 -2.45
CA ASN A 59 -14.54 -1.33 -1.54
C ASN A 59 -13.35 -1.10 -0.64
N TRP A 60 -13.18 0.15 -0.24
CA TRP A 60 -12.20 0.56 0.76
C TRP A 60 -12.85 0.65 2.14
N SER A 61 -12.10 0.24 3.16
CA SER A 61 -12.38 0.59 4.54
C SER A 61 -11.22 1.41 5.11
N LEU A 62 -11.54 2.46 5.87
CA LEU A 62 -10.57 3.27 6.59
C LEU A 62 -10.71 2.99 8.08
N GLN A 63 -9.59 2.68 8.73
CA GLN A 63 -9.47 2.55 10.16
C GLN A 63 -8.39 3.51 10.68
N ILE A 64 -8.58 4.02 11.89
CA ILE A 64 -7.53 4.72 12.62
C ILE A 64 -6.98 3.75 13.65
N LEU A 65 -5.74 3.30 13.44
CA LEU A 65 -5.09 2.30 14.28
C LEU A 65 -3.76 2.84 14.82
N LYS A 66 -3.37 2.36 16.00
CA LYS A 66 -2.05 2.59 16.56
C LYS A 66 -1.01 1.71 15.88
N GLY A 67 0.25 2.13 15.84
CA GLY A 67 1.32 1.28 15.31
C GLY A 67 1.52 -0.03 16.09
N SER A 68 1.07 -0.08 17.35
CA SER A 68 1.00 -1.30 18.18
C SER A 68 -0.14 -2.24 17.82
N ASP A 69 -1.13 -1.80 17.06
CA ASP A 69 -2.29 -2.61 16.69
C ASP A 69 -1.92 -3.58 15.58
N GLN A 70 -2.70 -4.65 15.46
CA GLN A 70 -2.50 -5.69 14.45
C GLN A 70 -3.45 -5.48 13.26
N LEU A 71 -2.91 -5.50 12.06
CA LEU A 71 -3.66 -5.52 10.79
C LEU A 71 -4.29 -6.91 10.54
N THR A 72 -3.57 -7.94 10.97
CA THR A 72 -4.02 -9.33 11.01
C THR A 72 -3.18 -10.08 12.04
N THR A 73 -3.48 -11.34 12.32
CA THR A 73 -2.71 -12.21 13.21
C THR A 73 -1.22 -12.14 12.89
N GLY A 74 -0.46 -11.48 13.77
CA GLY A 74 1.00 -11.40 13.68
C GLY A 74 1.56 -10.37 12.70
N LEU A 75 0.74 -9.47 12.12
CA LEU A 75 1.22 -8.28 11.41
C LEU A 75 0.81 -7.02 12.15
N TYR A 76 1.78 -6.28 12.67
CA TYR A 76 1.49 -4.99 13.28
C TYR A 76 1.46 -3.87 12.23
N VAL A 77 0.64 -2.84 12.47
CA VAL A 77 0.55 -1.65 11.62
C VAL A 77 1.94 -1.05 11.34
N ARG A 78 2.77 -0.91 12.38
CA ARG A 78 4.14 -0.38 12.26
C ARG A 78 5.09 -1.27 11.43
N GLU A 79 4.81 -2.57 11.32
CA GLU A 79 5.63 -3.48 10.51
C GLU A 79 5.32 -3.32 9.02
N HIS A 80 4.10 -2.91 8.67
CA HIS A 80 3.70 -2.68 7.28
C HIS A 80 3.86 -1.22 6.83
N ALA A 81 4.06 -0.28 7.76
CA ALA A 81 4.14 1.15 7.45
C ALA A 81 5.33 1.55 6.57
N SER A 82 5.20 2.68 5.87
CA SER A 82 6.25 3.30 5.04
C SER A 82 7.33 3.95 5.89
N TRP A 83 8.26 3.13 6.35
CA TRP A 83 9.31 3.52 7.27
C TRP A 83 10.67 3.01 6.80
N SER A 84 11.70 3.85 6.93
CA SER A 84 13.07 3.53 6.50
C SER A 84 13.64 2.31 7.23
N SER A 85 14.41 1.47 6.54
CA SER A 85 15.00 0.23 7.08
C SER A 85 15.89 0.42 8.32
N ASN A 86 16.55 1.58 8.46
CA ASN A 86 17.39 1.92 9.63
C ASN A 86 16.60 2.41 10.85
N ASN A 87 15.28 2.43 10.71
CA ASN A 87 14.31 2.91 11.67
C ASN A 87 14.41 4.37 12.12
N LYS A 88 14.72 5.31 11.22
CA LYS A 88 14.88 6.73 11.58
C LYS A 88 13.90 7.70 10.91
N LYS A 89 13.10 7.25 9.94
CA LYS A 89 12.20 8.11 9.17
C LYS A 89 10.88 7.41 8.81
N LEU A 90 9.77 8.00 9.25
CA LEU A 90 8.44 7.75 8.68
C LEU A 90 8.28 8.61 7.45
N TYR A 91 7.82 8.02 6.36
CA TYR A 91 7.50 8.76 5.16
C TYR A 91 6.02 9.12 5.07
N THR A 92 5.13 8.26 5.61
CA THR A 92 3.70 8.56 5.72
C THR A 92 3.07 7.76 6.87
N ASN A 93 2.06 8.32 7.53
CA ASN A 93 1.19 7.57 8.44
C ASN A 93 -0.04 6.96 7.76
N TYR A 94 -0.07 6.96 6.43
CA TYR A 94 -1.01 6.16 5.65
C TYR A 94 -0.44 4.76 5.49
N VAL A 95 -1.27 3.75 5.76
CA VAL A 95 -0.98 2.36 5.43
C VAL A 95 -2.07 1.91 4.47
N ILE A 96 -1.65 1.31 3.35
CA ILE A 96 -2.53 0.76 2.33
C ILE A 96 -2.25 -0.75 2.32
N THR A 97 -3.29 -1.54 2.19
CA THR A 97 -3.18 -3.00 2.05
C THR A 97 -4.44 -3.56 1.40
N SER A 98 -4.45 -4.84 1.08
CA SER A 98 -5.66 -5.55 0.63
C SER A 98 -5.99 -6.74 1.52
N THR A 99 -7.23 -7.21 1.45
CA THR A 99 -7.67 -8.44 2.13
C THR A 99 -6.84 -9.64 1.69
N ARG A 100 -6.53 -9.78 0.40
CA ARG A 100 -5.70 -10.89 -0.12
C ARG A 100 -4.29 -10.88 0.45
N PHE A 101 -3.67 -9.71 0.54
CA PHE A 101 -2.37 -9.56 1.17
C PHE A 101 -2.40 -9.99 2.64
N LEU A 102 -3.39 -9.51 3.40
CA LEU A 102 -3.52 -9.83 4.82
C LEU A 102 -3.75 -11.33 5.03
N GLU A 103 -4.58 -11.97 4.21
CA GLU A 103 -4.80 -13.42 4.23
C GLU A 103 -3.50 -14.19 3.95
N ALA A 104 -2.75 -13.80 2.93
CA ALA A 104 -1.49 -14.46 2.58
C ALA A 104 -0.45 -14.33 3.69
N PHE A 105 -0.29 -13.13 4.25
CA PHE A 105 0.63 -12.90 5.36
C PHE A 105 0.21 -13.67 6.62
N THR A 106 -1.09 -13.79 6.88
CA THR A 106 -1.63 -14.57 8.00
C THR A 106 -1.24 -16.03 7.89
N LYS A 107 -1.42 -16.64 6.71
CA LYS A 107 -1.02 -18.04 6.46
C LYS A 107 0.48 -18.24 6.69
N MET A 108 1.31 -17.32 6.20
CA MET A 108 2.75 -17.34 6.46
C MET A 108 3.06 -17.30 7.96
N ARG A 109 2.53 -16.31 8.69
CA ARG A 109 2.78 -16.16 10.14
C ARG A 109 2.28 -17.35 10.95
N ASN A 110 1.15 -17.94 10.59
CA ASN A 110 0.62 -19.12 11.27
C ASN A 110 1.53 -20.34 11.12
N GLU A 111 2.14 -20.52 9.95
CA GLU A 111 3.07 -21.63 9.73
C GLU A 111 4.46 -21.39 10.33
N LYS A 112 4.92 -20.14 10.31
CA LYS A 112 6.32 -19.79 10.58
C LYS A 112 6.56 -19.20 11.95
N GLY A 113 5.49 -18.78 12.62
CA GLY A 113 5.57 -18.02 13.85
C GLY A 113 6.12 -16.60 13.62
N PRO A 114 6.66 -15.96 14.66
CA PRO A 114 7.23 -14.64 14.56
C PRO A 114 8.39 -14.56 13.55
N ILE A 115 8.28 -13.68 12.57
CA ILE A 115 9.30 -13.38 11.56
C ILE A 115 9.54 -11.88 11.53
N THR A 116 10.78 -11.45 11.32
CA THR A 116 11.09 -10.02 11.20
C THR A 116 10.68 -9.53 9.82
N VAL A 117 9.85 -8.49 9.75
CA VAL A 117 9.57 -7.75 8.51
C VAL A 117 10.68 -6.72 8.29
N LEU A 118 11.38 -6.80 7.16
CA LEU A 118 12.46 -5.87 6.79
C LEU A 118 11.94 -4.66 6.00
N SER A 119 10.90 -4.84 5.18
CA SER A 119 10.18 -3.76 4.51
C SER A 119 8.71 -4.13 4.33
N GLY A 120 7.82 -3.20 4.68
CA GLY A 120 6.40 -3.23 4.36
C GLY A 120 6.07 -2.32 3.18
N MET A 121 4.88 -1.71 3.18
CA MET A 121 4.49 -0.68 2.24
C MET A 121 5.57 0.42 2.14
N ARG A 122 5.73 1.01 0.96
CA ARG A 122 6.58 2.18 0.74
C ARG A 122 5.85 3.18 -0.14
N ASP A 123 5.43 4.32 0.40
CA ASP A 123 4.89 5.37 -0.46
C ASP A 123 5.88 5.78 -1.57
N PRO A 124 5.42 6.39 -2.68
CA PRO A 124 6.27 6.69 -3.83
C PRO A 124 7.58 7.43 -3.48
N TYR A 125 7.53 8.40 -2.56
CA TYR A 125 8.71 9.14 -2.15
C TYR A 125 9.70 8.30 -1.32
N HIS A 126 9.21 7.47 -0.40
CA HIS A 126 10.05 6.46 0.28
C HIS A 126 10.70 5.52 -0.72
N ASN A 127 9.93 4.99 -1.65
CA ASN A 127 10.39 4.02 -2.63
C ASN A 127 11.42 4.62 -3.61
N ARG A 128 11.40 5.93 -3.87
CA ARG A 128 12.46 6.63 -4.60
C ARG A 128 13.76 6.73 -3.80
N SER A 129 13.66 7.00 -2.48
CA SER A 129 14.83 7.20 -1.61
C SER A 129 15.74 5.97 -1.45
N ILE A 130 15.26 4.76 -1.77
CA ILE A 130 16.05 3.53 -1.71
C ILE A 130 16.97 3.32 -2.92
N GLY A 131 16.85 4.14 -3.98
CA GLY A 131 17.86 4.28 -5.03
C GLY A 131 18.09 3.06 -5.93
N SER A 132 17.14 2.13 -6.06
CA SER A 132 17.27 0.96 -6.95
C SER A 132 16.27 1.02 -8.11
N SER A 133 16.67 0.70 -9.34
CA SER A 133 15.78 0.61 -10.51
C SER A 133 14.68 -0.46 -10.37
N ALA A 134 14.82 -1.40 -9.42
CA ALA A 134 13.77 -2.32 -8.98
C ALA A 134 12.62 -1.63 -8.20
N ALA A 135 12.72 -0.31 -8.00
CA ALA A 135 11.71 0.53 -7.36
C ALA A 135 10.59 0.96 -8.32
N LEU A 136 10.82 1.03 -9.63
CA LEU A 136 9.79 1.43 -10.59
C LEU A 136 8.70 0.34 -10.63
N TYR A 137 7.48 0.73 -10.26
CA TYR A 137 6.31 -0.16 -10.15
C TYR A 137 6.39 -1.21 -9.03
N SER A 138 7.11 -0.87 -7.95
CA SER A 138 7.21 -1.75 -6.80
C SER A 138 5.85 -1.95 -6.13
N GLN A 139 5.48 -3.20 -5.89
CA GLN A 139 4.22 -3.57 -5.25
C GLN A 139 4.15 -3.11 -3.78
N HIS A 140 5.29 -2.74 -3.19
CA HIS A 140 5.31 -2.06 -1.89
C HIS A 140 4.61 -0.70 -1.93
N GLN A 141 4.61 -0.01 -3.08
CA GLN A 141 3.92 1.28 -3.21
C GLN A 141 2.41 1.16 -3.14
N SER A 142 1.89 0.04 -3.62
CA SER A 142 0.47 -0.30 -3.54
C SER A 142 0.11 -1.01 -2.24
N GLY A 143 1.04 -1.14 -1.28
CA GLY A 143 0.77 -1.80 -0.01
C GLY A 143 0.52 -3.31 -0.10
N MET A 144 0.87 -3.92 -1.23
CA MET A 144 0.61 -5.33 -1.55
C MET A 144 1.85 -6.20 -1.49
N ALA A 145 2.97 -5.68 -0.99
CA ALA A 145 4.23 -6.40 -0.89
C ALA A 145 4.88 -6.29 0.49
N ILE A 146 5.71 -7.27 0.79
CA ILE A 146 6.37 -7.43 2.08
C ILE A 146 7.69 -8.16 1.89
N ASP A 147 8.70 -7.78 2.69
CA ASP A 147 10.01 -8.39 2.69
C ASP A 147 10.33 -9.03 4.07
N PRO A 148 9.73 -10.17 4.44
CA PRO A 148 10.12 -10.91 5.65
C PRO A 148 11.53 -11.49 5.54
N ARG A 149 12.30 -11.43 6.64
CA ARG A 149 13.64 -12.02 6.76
C ARG A 149 13.57 -13.54 6.61
N VAL A 150 14.38 -14.11 5.73
CA VAL A 150 14.46 -15.57 5.57
C VAL A 150 15.27 -16.19 6.71
N PRO A 151 14.81 -17.29 7.33
CA PRO A 151 15.66 -18.15 8.15
C PRO A 151 16.79 -18.78 7.32
N SER A 152 17.97 -18.94 7.91
CA SER A 152 19.15 -19.49 7.25
C SER A 152 18.91 -20.89 6.66
N GLY A 153 19.45 -21.15 5.46
CA GLY A 153 19.61 -22.51 4.92
C GLY A 153 18.43 -23.07 4.11
N SER A 154 17.43 -22.27 3.73
CA SER A 154 16.30 -22.77 2.92
C SER A 154 15.68 -21.75 1.96
N GLU A 155 16.41 -20.69 1.57
CA GLU A 155 15.92 -19.53 0.79
C GLU A 155 15.00 -19.90 -0.39
N GLY A 156 15.42 -20.79 -1.29
CA GLY A 156 14.61 -21.20 -2.44
C GLY A 156 13.25 -21.83 -2.09
N SER A 157 13.16 -22.56 -0.97
CA SER A 157 11.90 -23.17 -0.53
C SER A 157 10.87 -22.16 -0.03
N TRP A 158 11.32 -20.97 0.41
CA TRP A 158 10.41 -19.98 0.98
C TRP A 158 9.66 -19.17 -0.07
N ALA A 159 10.31 -18.83 -1.18
CA ALA A 159 9.61 -18.18 -2.31
C ALA A 159 8.53 -19.12 -2.86
N TRP A 160 8.87 -20.40 -3.07
CA TRP A 160 7.91 -21.42 -3.46
C TRP A 160 6.74 -21.54 -2.47
N ARG A 161 7.01 -21.56 -1.15
CA ARG A 161 5.93 -21.59 -0.14
C ARG A 161 5.06 -20.33 -0.17
N ALA A 162 5.65 -19.17 -0.41
CA ALA A 162 4.90 -17.93 -0.48
C ALA A 162 3.84 -17.99 -1.60
N GLU A 163 4.21 -18.46 -2.77
CA GLU A 163 3.30 -18.60 -3.91
C GLU A 163 2.30 -19.76 -3.71
N GLU A 164 2.80 -20.97 -3.45
CA GLU A 164 1.98 -22.19 -3.51
C GLU A 164 1.18 -22.49 -2.23
N VAL A 165 1.64 -22.01 -1.07
CA VAL A 165 1.05 -22.35 0.23
C VAL A 165 0.35 -21.16 0.85
N TRP A 166 0.96 -19.98 0.80
CA TRP A 166 0.41 -18.79 1.44
C TRP A 166 -0.47 -17.96 0.50
N GLY A 167 -0.35 -18.14 -0.81
CA GLY A 167 -1.20 -17.46 -1.79
C GLY A 167 -0.74 -16.04 -2.10
N PHE A 168 0.55 -15.74 -1.93
CA PHE A 168 1.17 -14.62 -2.63
C PHE A 168 1.15 -14.90 -4.14
N THR A 169 1.07 -13.85 -4.94
CA THR A 169 1.03 -13.97 -6.41
C THR A 169 2.43 -14.09 -7.00
N TYR A 170 3.41 -13.43 -6.39
CA TYR A 170 4.79 -13.47 -6.85
C TYR A 170 5.72 -13.39 -5.65
N ALA A 171 6.76 -14.21 -5.66
CA ALA A 171 7.79 -14.20 -4.64
C ALA A 171 9.18 -14.58 -5.18
N TYR A 172 10.20 -13.98 -4.60
CA TYR A 172 11.59 -14.38 -4.84
C TYR A 172 12.43 -14.08 -3.60
N THR A 173 13.59 -14.73 -3.49
CA THR A 173 14.52 -14.44 -2.41
C THR A 173 15.63 -13.52 -2.88
N LYS A 174 15.95 -12.52 -2.07
CA LYS A 174 17.05 -11.59 -2.31
C LYS A 174 17.53 -10.99 -0.99
N SER A 175 18.86 -10.93 -0.83
CA SER A 175 19.50 -10.22 0.29
C SER A 175 19.01 -10.65 1.69
N GLY A 176 18.75 -11.95 1.89
CA GLY A 176 18.27 -12.48 3.17
C GLY A 176 16.81 -12.17 3.49
N ALA A 177 16.01 -11.75 2.51
CA ALA A 177 14.56 -11.59 2.57
C ALA A 177 13.86 -12.44 1.51
N ILE A 178 12.61 -12.83 1.77
CA ILE A 178 11.67 -13.19 0.71
C ILE A 178 10.95 -11.90 0.35
N HIS A 179 11.07 -11.45 -0.89
CA HIS A 179 10.09 -10.53 -1.43
C HIS A 179 8.84 -11.34 -1.77
N ALA A 180 7.68 -10.94 -1.26
CA ALA A 180 6.42 -11.57 -1.58
C ALA A 180 5.34 -10.50 -1.78
N ASP A 181 4.53 -10.64 -2.81
CA ASP A 181 3.48 -9.67 -3.12
C ASP A 181 2.21 -10.31 -3.72
N THR A 182 1.12 -9.57 -3.67
CA THR A 182 -0.19 -9.95 -4.20
C THR A 182 -0.58 -9.09 -5.41
N ARG A 183 0.36 -8.81 -6.32
CA ARG A 183 0.06 -8.07 -7.55
C ARG A 183 -1.08 -8.70 -8.34
N THR A 184 -1.80 -7.88 -9.10
CA THR A 184 -2.83 -8.35 -10.05
C THR A 184 -2.34 -8.42 -11.49
N THR A 185 -1.10 -7.99 -11.75
CA THR A 185 -0.48 -7.86 -13.08
C THR A 185 0.94 -8.40 -13.07
N SER A 186 1.39 -9.03 -14.15
CA SER A 186 2.73 -9.65 -14.21
C SER A 186 3.86 -8.72 -14.66
N GLY A 187 3.56 -7.49 -15.12
CA GLY A 187 4.52 -6.62 -15.84
C GLY A 187 4.66 -5.17 -15.34
N GLY A 188 4.19 -4.84 -14.14
CA GLY A 188 4.21 -3.46 -13.60
C GLY A 188 2.82 -3.00 -13.13
N PHE A 189 2.63 -1.70 -12.93
CA PHE A 189 1.31 -1.17 -12.56
C PHE A 189 0.31 -1.27 -13.73
N PRO A 190 -0.97 -1.58 -13.45
CA PRO A 190 -1.99 -1.66 -14.48
C PRO A 190 -2.29 -0.29 -15.09
N THR A 191 -2.81 -0.28 -16.31
CA THR A 191 -3.43 0.93 -16.86
C THR A 191 -4.66 1.29 -16.03
N LEU A 192 -4.76 2.54 -15.59
CA LEU A 192 -5.92 3.06 -14.87
C LEU A 192 -6.80 3.90 -15.78
N TYR A 193 -8.10 3.60 -15.73
CA TYR A 193 -9.16 4.35 -16.41
C TYR A 193 -10.12 4.93 -15.39
N SER A 194 -10.75 6.06 -15.72
CA SER A 194 -11.79 6.68 -14.91
C SER A 194 -12.77 5.63 -14.36
N GLY A 195 -13.05 5.71 -13.07
CA GLY A 195 -13.90 4.75 -12.36
C GLY A 195 -13.16 3.59 -11.68
N ALA A 196 -11.85 3.41 -11.93
CA ALA A 196 -11.06 2.36 -11.30
C ALA A 196 -11.08 2.46 -9.76
N LYS A 197 -11.14 1.31 -9.08
CA LYS A 197 -11.03 1.18 -7.62
C LYS A 197 -10.08 0.05 -7.29
N ASN A 198 -8.88 0.37 -6.84
CA ASN A 198 -7.87 -0.62 -6.45
C ASN A 198 -6.67 0.09 -5.76
N PRO A 199 -5.75 -0.67 -5.13
CA PRO A 199 -4.58 -0.09 -4.47
C PRO A 199 -3.65 0.74 -5.36
N TYR A 200 -3.61 0.48 -6.67
CA TYR A 200 -2.78 1.30 -7.59
C TYR A 200 -3.35 2.69 -7.80
N VAL A 201 -4.67 2.89 -7.71
CA VAL A 201 -5.27 4.23 -7.71
C VAL A 201 -4.78 5.03 -6.52
N PHE A 202 -4.68 4.40 -5.36
CA PHE A 202 -4.14 5.07 -4.17
C PHE A 202 -2.65 5.43 -4.37
N THR A 203 -1.89 4.56 -5.03
CA THR A 203 -0.50 4.85 -5.44
C THR A 203 -0.42 6.05 -6.40
N LEU A 204 -1.33 6.13 -7.39
CA LEU A 204 -1.45 7.26 -8.32
C LEU A 204 -1.72 8.57 -7.58
N GLU A 205 -2.77 8.59 -6.76
CA GLU A 205 -3.17 9.70 -5.91
C GLU A 205 -1.99 10.21 -5.05
N MET A 206 -1.22 9.31 -4.44
CA MET A 206 -0.03 9.68 -3.67
C MET A 206 1.09 10.25 -4.55
N ALA A 207 1.32 9.68 -5.73
CA ALA A 207 2.35 10.14 -6.66
C ALA A 207 2.03 11.54 -7.20
N LEU A 208 0.79 11.76 -7.66
CA LEU A 208 0.29 13.07 -8.09
C LEU A 208 0.45 14.12 -6.99
N HIS A 209 0.10 13.78 -5.76
CA HIS A 209 0.30 14.69 -4.63
C HIS A 209 1.78 15.09 -4.43
N TYR A 210 2.72 14.16 -4.59
CA TYR A 210 4.16 14.48 -4.53
C TYR A 210 4.69 15.30 -5.70
N HIS A 211 3.94 15.34 -6.81
CA HIS A 211 4.20 16.22 -7.96
C HIS A 211 3.48 17.57 -7.86
N GLY A 212 2.79 17.84 -6.74
CA GLY A 212 2.14 19.13 -6.48
C GLY A 212 0.67 19.22 -6.89
N TYR A 213 0.07 18.12 -7.33
CA TYR A 213 -1.36 18.05 -7.65
C TYR A 213 -2.21 17.80 -6.38
N SER A 214 -3.54 17.87 -6.54
CA SER A 214 -4.46 17.97 -5.40
C SER A 214 -4.40 16.73 -4.49
N PRO A 215 -4.54 16.91 -3.17
CA PRO A 215 -4.61 15.78 -2.26
C PRO A 215 -6.01 15.16 -2.31
N TYR A 216 -6.15 14.01 -2.96
CA TYR A 216 -7.23 13.06 -2.69
C TYR A 216 -6.61 11.69 -2.51
N LYS A 217 -7.02 10.96 -1.47
CA LYS A 217 -6.43 9.66 -1.07
C LYS A 217 -7.58 8.70 -0.76
N SER A 218 -8.36 8.40 -1.79
CA SER A 218 -9.61 7.65 -1.72
C SER A 218 -9.48 6.23 -2.28
N GLY A 219 -8.48 5.99 -3.12
CA GLY A 219 -8.33 4.77 -3.91
C GLY A 219 -9.42 4.56 -4.95
N TYR A 220 -10.15 5.62 -5.32
CA TYR A 220 -11.14 5.66 -6.41
C TYR A 220 -10.74 6.72 -7.45
N TYR A 221 -10.60 6.31 -8.71
CA TYR A 221 -10.10 7.19 -9.77
C TYR A 221 -11.26 8.03 -10.34
N GLY A 222 -11.59 9.10 -9.63
CA GLY A 222 -12.72 9.98 -9.91
C GLY A 222 -12.38 11.14 -10.85
N SER A 223 -13.33 12.04 -11.09
CA SER A 223 -13.15 13.17 -12.01
C SER A 223 -12.04 14.14 -11.59
N GLY A 224 -11.82 14.30 -10.28
CA GLY A 224 -10.71 15.13 -9.76
C GLY A 224 -9.36 14.52 -10.10
N ASP A 225 -9.19 13.22 -9.85
CA ASP A 225 -7.94 12.52 -10.15
C ASP A 225 -7.66 12.45 -11.66
N VAL A 226 -8.71 12.28 -12.48
CA VAL A 226 -8.60 12.32 -13.94
C VAL A 226 -8.08 13.68 -14.40
N SER A 227 -8.63 14.78 -13.85
CA SER A 227 -8.16 16.13 -14.18
C SER A 227 -6.70 16.34 -13.73
N ASP A 228 -6.33 15.85 -12.56
CA ASP A 228 -4.94 15.93 -12.09
C ASP A 228 -3.98 15.08 -12.96
N ALA A 229 -4.42 13.92 -13.43
CA ALA A 229 -3.65 13.10 -14.36
C ALA A 229 -3.49 13.75 -15.73
N GLU A 230 -4.55 14.38 -16.27
CA GLU A 230 -4.50 15.18 -17.49
C GLU A 230 -3.51 16.35 -17.36
N ASN A 231 -3.59 17.10 -16.26
CA ASN A 231 -2.66 18.19 -15.98
C ASN A 231 -1.22 17.69 -15.88
N PHE A 232 -0.98 16.61 -15.12
CA PHE A 232 0.33 15.97 -15.03
C PHE A 232 0.85 15.52 -16.40
N GLN A 233 0.01 14.88 -17.21
CA GLN A 233 0.38 14.47 -18.56
C GLN A 233 0.77 15.69 -19.41
N SER A 234 -0.03 16.75 -19.39
CA SER A 234 0.24 18.00 -20.12
C SER A 234 1.56 18.64 -19.69
N ASP A 235 1.78 18.78 -18.38
CA ASP A 235 2.97 19.45 -17.81
C ASP A 235 4.27 18.69 -18.13
N HIS A 236 4.18 17.37 -18.31
CA HIS A 236 5.31 16.49 -18.66
C HIS A 236 5.38 16.14 -20.16
N GLY A 237 4.62 16.82 -21.02
CA GLY A 237 4.68 16.62 -22.49
C GLY A 237 4.16 15.26 -22.97
N LEU A 238 3.31 14.61 -22.18
CA LEU A 238 2.57 13.40 -22.54
C LEU A 238 1.24 13.76 -23.21
N TYR A 239 0.61 12.78 -23.85
CA TYR A 239 -0.76 12.93 -24.34
C TYR A 239 -1.72 13.03 -23.15
N SER A 240 -2.42 14.16 -23.02
CA SER A 240 -3.32 14.47 -21.91
C SER A 240 -4.71 13.84 -22.12
N ASP A 241 -4.84 12.56 -21.81
CA ASP A 241 -6.08 11.76 -21.95
C ASP A 241 -6.67 11.26 -20.63
N GLY A 242 -6.00 11.55 -19.49
CA GLY A 242 -6.41 11.07 -18.18
C GLY A 242 -6.30 9.56 -18.01
N ILE A 243 -5.69 8.83 -18.95
CA ILE A 243 -5.44 7.40 -18.85
C ILE A 243 -4.03 7.19 -18.31
N VAL A 244 -3.90 6.59 -17.12
CA VAL A 244 -2.59 6.35 -16.52
C VAL A 244 -2.04 5.03 -17.06
N GLY A 245 -1.42 5.11 -18.24
CA GLY A 245 -0.70 4.02 -18.90
C GLY A 245 0.77 3.96 -18.53
N SER A 246 1.54 3.11 -19.22
CA SER A 246 2.96 2.88 -18.94
C SER A 246 3.84 4.13 -19.01
N ASN A 247 3.57 5.04 -19.95
CA ASN A 247 4.33 6.29 -20.06
C ASN A 247 4.03 7.24 -18.89
N THR A 248 2.76 7.41 -18.52
CA THR A 248 2.36 8.24 -17.37
C THR A 248 2.90 7.64 -16.08
N TRP A 249 2.80 6.32 -15.90
CA TRP A 249 3.38 5.64 -14.75
C TRP A 249 4.88 5.82 -14.66
N ARG A 250 5.62 5.70 -15.77
CA ARG A 250 7.06 5.92 -15.79
C ARG A 250 7.38 7.32 -15.30
N GLU A 251 6.73 8.33 -15.89
CA GLU A 251 6.96 9.73 -15.55
C GLU A 251 6.63 10.02 -14.09
N LEU A 252 5.50 9.51 -13.58
CA LEU A 252 5.10 9.64 -12.17
C LEU A 252 6.12 9.05 -11.20
N MET A 253 6.84 7.99 -11.59
CA MET A 253 7.73 7.22 -10.71
C MET A 253 9.20 7.64 -10.84
N GLU A 254 9.61 8.11 -12.02
CA GLU A 254 10.97 8.61 -12.28
C GLU A 254 11.12 10.10 -11.96
N GLY A 255 10.04 10.87 -12.16
CA GLY A 255 10.02 12.32 -12.05
C GLY A 255 10.48 12.85 -10.69
N ASP A 256 10.92 14.11 -10.69
CA ASP A 256 11.40 14.77 -9.48
C ASP A 256 10.26 15.08 -8.51
N TYR A 257 10.02 14.17 -7.56
CA TYR A 257 9.12 14.46 -6.45
C TYR A 257 9.56 15.71 -5.70
N HIS A 258 8.67 16.70 -5.64
CA HIS A 258 8.83 17.82 -4.75
C HIS A 258 8.70 17.29 -3.32
N THR A 259 9.72 17.54 -2.50
CA THR A 259 9.57 17.30 -1.07
C THR A 259 8.44 18.22 -0.58
N PRO A 260 7.41 17.71 0.11
CA PRO A 260 6.41 18.56 0.76
C PRO A 260 6.99 19.27 2.00
N TRP A 261 8.30 19.51 2.01
CA TRP A 261 9.13 20.01 3.10
C TRP A 261 10.02 21.12 2.58
#